data_AF-A0A1X0X2S8-F1
#
_entry.id   AF-A0A1X0X2S8-F1
#
_cell.length_a   1.000
_cell.length_b   1.000
_cell.length_c   1.000
_cell.angle_alpha   90.00
_cell.angle_beta   90.00
_cell.angle_gamma   90.00
#
_symmetry.space_group_name_H-M   'P 1'
#
loop_
_entity.id
_entity.type
_entity.pdbx_description
1 polymer ?
#
loop_
_entity_poly.entity_id
_entity_poly.type
_entity_poly.pdbx_seq_one_letter_code
_entity_poly.pdbx_strand_id
1 'polypeptide(L)'
;MGKWTCKCGQEMNDHRAPNPNAYSVYSDELFEEIINKADDHNKISYDDISEASFYMWKCPECGSFMVFGEDGDGDHFTFYERQEVEKVEPLFDPDQELNLVVVEFQEGGNGYTYICDDPNIHIGHAVIVPVGKENTEKNALVVQKYHALPKDITFPVEKLKRVIRRYSHFDPITSKNVFRNLKKLGRILDVCSKNANPNSQQTYYSIKTPLGYFWLELNGVPIPMKITQIQVKDKKYQVDSALYIKPSEINCRRFYELELCADFDIDASRWINVLSDENVWGNTWKLNGLQFGITAGESPEFEDEVVARKYSRVPLYYDWHPEFEDYYGFSLAWKKYESDSDLSIDFYTT
;
A
#
# COMPACT_ATOMS: atom_id res chain seq x y z
N MET A 1 -46.86 -34.68 -17.06
CA MET A 1 -46.64 -33.45 -16.27
C MET A 1 -47.85 -33.26 -15.38
N GLY A 2 -47.64 -33.24 -14.06
CA GLY A 2 -48.72 -33.10 -13.08
C GLY A 2 -49.46 -31.77 -13.24
N LYS A 3 -50.68 -31.67 -12.70
CA LYS A 3 -51.35 -30.38 -12.54
C LYS A 3 -51.03 -29.89 -11.13
N TRP A 4 -50.37 -28.74 -11.01
CA TRP A 4 -50.09 -28.13 -9.70
C TRP A 4 -50.80 -26.79 -9.54
N THR A 5 -51.19 -26.51 -8.29
CA THR A 5 -51.94 -25.34 -7.87
C THR A 5 -51.19 -24.69 -6.71
N CYS A 6 -51.02 -23.37 -6.74
CA CYS A 6 -50.45 -22.63 -5.62
C CYS A 6 -51.39 -22.72 -4.39
N LYS A 7 -50.86 -22.48 -3.18
CA LYS A 7 -51.68 -22.41 -1.96
C LYS A 7 -52.78 -21.35 -2.04
N CYS A 8 -52.63 -20.31 -2.85
CA CYS A 8 -53.68 -19.30 -3.07
C CYS A 8 -54.83 -19.79 -3.96
N GLY A 9 -54.73 -20.99 -4.57
CA GLY A 9 -55.72 -21.53 -5.50
C GLY A 9 -55.39 -21.29 -6.97
N GLN A 10 -54.34 -20.51 -7.29
CA GLN A 10 -53.92 -20.26 -8.67
C GLN A 10 -53.38 -21.54 -9.34
N GLU A 11 -53.95 -21.90 -10.49
CA GLU A 11 -53.36 -22.93 -11.35
C GLU A 11 -52.07 -22.41 -11.99
N MET A 12 -51.02 -23.23 -11.93
CA MET A 12 -49.66 -22.86 -12.34
C MET A 12 -49.24 -23.49 -13.68
N ASN A 13 -50.20 -24.05 -14.42
CA ASN A 13 -49.97 -24.79 -15.67
C ASN A 13 -50.28 -23.91 -16.88
N ASP A 14 -49.45 -22.93 -17.18
CA ASP A 14 -49.46 -22.32 -18.51
C ASP A 14 -48.41 -23.05 -19.37
N HIS A 15 -48.86 -23.85 -20.34
CA HIS A 15 -47.99 -24.69 -21.19
C HIS A 15 -47.04 -23.88 -22.13
N ARG A 16 -46.66 -22.66 -21.77
CA ARG A 16 -45.80 -21.76 -22.52
C ARG A 16 -44.34 -21.94 -22.11
N ALA A 17 -43.49 -22.22 -23.10
CA ALA A 17 -42.03 -22.13 -22.96
C ALA A 17 -41.53 -20.93 -23.79
N PRO A 18 -40.67 -20.06 -23.23
CA PRO A 18 -40.20 -20.04 -21.84
C PRO A 18 -41.31 -19.59 -20.88
N ASN A 19 -41.38 -20.22 -19.69
CA ASN A 19 -42.31 -19.79 -18.65
C ASN A 19 -41.68 -18.61 -17.88
N PRO A 20 -42.27 -17.40 -17.93
CA PRO A 20 -41.69 -16.21 -17.30
C PRO A 20 -41.64 -16.30 -15.77
N ASN A 21 -42.34 -17.26 -15.18
CA ASN A 21 -42.40 -17.48 -13.75
C ASN A 21 -41.49 -18.61 -13.27
N ALA A 22 -40.73 -19.25 -14.18
CA ALA A 22 -39.76 -20.30 -13.84
C ALA A 22 -38.35 -19.70 -13.67
N TYR A 23 -37.68 -20.11 -12.59
CA TYR A 23 -36.36 -19.63 -12.21
C TYR A 23 -35.45 -20.83 -11.94
N SER A 24 -34.23 -20.76 -12.48
CA SER A 24 -33.11 -21.60 -12.06
C SER A 24 -32.43 -20.93 -10.88
N VAL A 25 -32.24 -21.64 -9.78
CA VAL A 25 -31.57 -21.10 -8.59
C VAL A 25 -30.19 -21.72 -8.46
N TYR A 26 -29.20 -20.87 -8.20
CA TYR A 26 -27.80 -21.24 -8.03
C TYR A 26 -27.36 -20.87 -6.62
N SER A 27 -26.45 -21.64 -6.03
CA SER A 27 -25.73 -21.17 -4.84
C SER A 27 -24.89 -19.93 -5.19
N ASP A 28 -24.53 -19.13 -4.18
CA ASP A 28 -23.67 -17.95 -4.39
C ASP A 28 -22.35 -18.34 -5.09
N GLU A 29 -21.79 -19.51 -4.76
CA GLU A 29 -20.56 -20.04 -5.37
C GLU A 29 -20.75 -20.38 -6.86
N LEU A 30 -21.84 -21.09 -7.20
CA LEU A 30 -22.18 -21.42 -8.60
C LEU A 30 -22.53 -20.17 -9.41
N PHE A 31 -23.18 -19.19 -8.78
CA PHE A 31 -23.54 -17.94 -9.43
C PHE A 31 -22.29 -17.10 -9.77
N GLU A 32 -21.33 -17.01 -8.86
CA GLU A 32 -20.03 -16.37 -9.13
C GLU A 32 -19.28 -17.07 -10.27
N GLU A 33 -19.24 -18.40 -10.28
CA GLU A 33 -18.63 -19.16 -11.39
C GLU A 33 -19.28 -18.88 -12.74
N ILE A 34 -20.61 -18.81 -12.79
CA ILE A 34 -21.37 -18.54 -14.03
C ILE A 34 -21.12 -17.12 -14.53
N ILE A 35 -21.15 -16.12 -13.64
CA ILE A 35 -20.90 -14.71 -14.03
C ILE A 35 -19.45 -14.50 -14.50
N ASN A 36 -18.49 -15.19 -13.90
CA ASN A 36 -17.08 -15.07 -14.29
C ASN A 36 -16.77 -15.65 -15.67
N LYS A 37 -17.71 -16.37 -16.30
CA LYS A 37 -17.61 -16.87 -17.68
C LYS A 37 -18.27 -15.96 -18.72
N ALA A 38 -18.78 -14.80 -18.31
CA ALA A 38 -19.35 -13.85 -19.26
C ALA A 38 -18.28 -13.33 -20.24
N ASP A 39 -18.65 -13.22 -21.52
CA ASP A 39 -17.80 -12.62 -22.54
C ASP A 39 -17.67 -11.09 -22.35
N ASP A 40 -16.85 -10.45 -23.19
CA ASP A 40 -16.62 -9.00 -23.16
C ASP A 40 -17.89 -8.15 -23.38
N HIS A 41 -19.04 -8.76 -23.70
CA HIS A 41 -20.34 -8.13 -23.85
C HIS A 41 -21.34 -8.53 -22.75
N ASN A 42 -20.87 -9.10 -21.64
CA ASN A 42 -21.68 -9.64 -20.54
C ASN A 42 -22.68 -10.72 -20.98
N LYS A 43 -22.38 -11.47 -22.04
CA LYS A 43 -23.18 -12.64 -22.44
C LYS A 43 -22.54 -13.91 -21.93
N ILE A 44 -23.38 -14.80 -21.40
CA ILE A 44 -22.97 -16.10 -20.89
C ILE A 44 -23.47 -17.14 -21.88
N SER A 45 -22.60 -18.04 -22.32
CA SER A 45 -23.01 -19.17 -23.16
C SER A 45 -23.91 -20.11 -22.38
N TYR A 46 -24.90 -20.70 -23.03
CA TYR A 46 -25.75 -21.71 -22.39
C TYR A 46 -24.92 -22.92 -21.90
N ASP A 47 -23.84 -23.26 -22.61
CA ASP A 47 -22.93 -24.35 -22.24
C ASP A 47 -22.07 -24.03 -21.00
N ASP A 48 -22.00 -22.75 -20.61
CA ASP A 48 -21.24 -22.28 -19.45
C ASP A 48 -22.08 -22.25 -18.16
N ILE A 49 -23.40 -22.38 -18.30
CA ILE A 49 -24.36 -22.41 -17.20
C ILE A 49 -24.45 -23.85 -16.67
N SER A 50 -23.84 -24.08 -15.50
CA SER A 50 -23.96 -25.34 -14.76
C SER A 50 -25.42 -25.67 -14.44
N GLU A 51 -25.72 -26.93 -14.11
CA GLU A 51 -27.07 -27.31 -13.66
C GLU A 51 -27.48 -26.51 -12.41
N ALA A 52 -28.74 -26.08 -12.38
CA ALA A 52 -29.29 -25.33 -11.27
C ALA A 52 -29.32 -26.19 -9.99
N SER A 53 -29.04 -25.57 -8.84
CA SER A 53 -29.13 -26.24 -7.54
C SER A 53 -30.57 -26.71 -7.24
N PHE A 54 -31.56 -25.95 -7.70
CA PHE A 54 -32.97 -26.34 -7.73
C PHE A 54 -33.76 -25.42 -8.68
N TYR A 55 -34.95 -25.87 -9.07
CA TYR A 55 -35.87 -25.08 -9.89
C TYR A 55 -36.99 -24.49 -9.03
N MET A 56 -37.34 -23.23 -9.30
CA MET A 56 -38.32 -22.48 -8.53
C MET A 56 -39.36 -21.81 -9.43
N TRP A 57 -40.62 -21.77 -9.00
CA TRP A 57 -41.70 -21.07 -9.70
C TRP A 57 -42.31 -20.00 -8.82
N LYS A 58 -42.55 -18.81 -9.38
CA LYS A 58 -43.25 -17.72 -8.70
C LYS A 58 -44.73 -17.72 -9.08
N CYS A 59 -45.62 -17.75 -8.11
CA CYS A 59 -47.04 -17.57 -8.37
C CYS A 59 -47.31 -16.17 -8.91
N PRO A 60 -47.97 -16.01 -10.08
CA PRO A 60 -48.28 -14.69 -10.62
C PRO A 60 -49.36 -13.95 -9.82
N GLU A 61 -50.19 -14.67 -9.06
CA GLU A 61 -51.26 -14.09 -8.25
C GLU A 61 -50.76 -13.60 -6.89
N CYS A 62 -50.17 -14.48 -6.07
CA CYS A 62 -49.77 -14.14 -4.70
C CYS A 62 -48.26 -13.87 -4.53
N GLY A 63 -47.44 -14.09 -5.57
CA GLY A 63 -45.99 -13.89 -5.51
C GLY A 63 -45.21 -14.93 -4.69
N SER A 64 -45.88 -15.94 -4.13
CA SER A 64 -45.24 -17.04 -3.40
C SER A 64 -44.34 -17.87 -4.32
N PHE A 65 -43.23 -18.37 -3.78
CA PHE A 65 -42.30 -19.23 -4.50
C PHE A 65 -42.55 -20.71 -4.18
N MET A 66 -42.44 -21.56 -5.19
CA MET A 66 -42.51 -23.01 -5.09
C MET A 66 -41.19 -23.59 -5.55
N VAL A 67 -40.51 -24.36 -4.72
CA VAL A 67 -39.24 -25.01 -5.04
C VAL A 67 -39.48 -26.50 -5.26
N PHE A 68 -38.88 -27.07 -6.31
CA PHE A 68 -38.87 -28.51 -6.54
C PHE A 68 -37.48 -29.05 -6.23
N GLY A 69 -37.39 -29.97 -5.28
CA GLY A 69 -36.17 -30.70 -4.93
C GLY A 69 -36.47 -32.20 -4.81
N GLU A 70 -35.51 -33.04 -5.17
CA GLU A 70 -35.56 -34.48 -4.90
C GLU A 70 -35.11 -34.74 -3.46
N ASP A 71 -36.02 -34.60 -2.50
CA ASP A 71 -35.80 -35.21 -1.20
C ASP A 71 -36.11 -36.70 -1.33
N GLY A 72 -35.11 -37.55 -1.05
CA GLY A 72 -35.12 -39.01 -1.27
C GLY A 72 -36.16 -39.83 -0.49
N ASP A 73 -37.25 -39.23 0.00
CA ASP A 73 -38.37 -39.92 0.64
C ASP A 73 -39.70 -39.18 0.34
N GLY A 74 -40.37 -39.60 -0.73
CA GLY A 74 -41.78 -39.30 -1.02
C GLY A 74 -42.11 -37.92 -1.57
N ASP A 75 -43.20 -37.84 -2.33
CA ASP A 75 -43.77 -36.61 -2.93
C ASP A 75 -44.22 -35.58 -1.86
N HIS A 76 -43.27 -34.96 -1.16
CA HIS A 76 -43.50 -33.92 -0.16
C HIS A 76 -43.05 -32.56 -0.71
N PHE A 77 -44.00 -31.65 -0.87
CA PHE A 77 -43.75 -30.28 -1.32
C PHE A 77 -43.35 -29.39 -0.13
N THR A 78 -42.10 -28.95 -0.07
CA THR A 78 -41.65 -27.98 0.95
C THR A 78 -41.90 -26.55 0.48
N PHE A 79 -42.79 -25.85 1.17
CA PHE A 79 -43.09 -24.44 0.91
C PHE A 79 -42.18 -23.58 1.78
N TYR A 80 -41.26 -22.84 1.17
CA TYR A 80 -40.46 -21.83 1.87
C TYR A 80 -41.23 -20.52 1.89
N GLU A 81 -41.57 -20.04 3.08
CA GLU A 81 -42.12 -18.70 3.27
C GLU A 81 -40.97 -17.69 3.25
N ARG A 82 -41.15 -16.59 2.51
CA ARG A 82 -40.16 -15.51 2.47
C ARG A 82 -40.04 -14.93 3.87
N GLN A 83 -38.94 -15.17 4.55
CA GLN A 83 -38.63 -14.45 5.78
C GLN A 83 -38.55 -12.95 5.44
N GLU A 84 -39.39 -12.14 6.08
CA GLU A 84 -39.17 -10.70 6.06
C GLU A 84 -37.79 -10.46 6.68
N VAL A 85 -36.85 -10.00 5.85
CA VAL A 85 -35.50 -9.66 6.32
C VAL A 85 -35.70 -8.56 7.36
N GLU A 86 -35.37 -8.84 8.62
CA GLU A 86 -35.34 -7.83 9.67
C GLU A 86 -34.62 -6.60 9.12
N LYS A 87 -35.20 -5.41 9.32
CA LYS A 87 -34.56 -4.15 8.94
C LYS A 87 -33.21 -4.08 9.67
N VAL A 88 -32.15 -4.47 8.99
CA VAL A 88 -30.78 -4.32 9.45
C VAL A 88 -30.57 -2.82 9.58
N GLU A 89 -30.34 -2.33 10.81
CA GLU A 89 -29.91 -0.96 11.00
C GLU A 89 -28.67 -0.73 10.13
N PRO A 90 -28.63 0.35 9.33
CA PRO A 90 -27.51 0.57 8.43
C PRO A 90 -26.22 0.65 9.24
N LEU A 91 -25.25 -0.21 8.91
CA LEU A 91 -23.93 -0.29 9.54
C LEU A 91 -23.16 1.04 9.49
N PHE A 92 -23.56 1.93 8.59
CA PHE A 92 -22.99 3.26 8.40
C PHE A 92 -24.10 4.30 8.40
N ASP A 93 -23.87 5.41 9.09
CA ASP A 93 -24.69 6.60 8.96
C ASP A 93 -24.54 7.14 7.52
N PRO A 94 -25.63 7.27 6.74
CA PRO A 94 -25.58 7.71 5.35
C PRO A 94 -25.01 9.13 5.18
N ASP A 95 -25.02 9.95 6.23
CA ASP A 95 -24.50 11.31 6.24
C ASP A 95 -23.09 11.42 6.84
N GLN A 96 -22.51 10.31 7.32
CA GLN A 96 -21.14 10.28 7.82
C GLN A 96 -20.14 10.01 6.69
N GLU A 97 -19.24 10.96 6.46
CA GLU A 97 -18.15 10.81 5.50
C GLU A 97 -17.12 9.77 5.98
N LEU A 98 -16.75 8.85 5.09
CA LEU A 98 -15.78 7.79 5.34
C LEU A 98 -14.40 8.19 4.82
N ASN A 99 -13.38 7.90 5.63
CA ASN A 99 -11.98 7.99 5.21
C ASN A 99 -11.61 6.70 4.48
N LEU A 100 -11.23 6.81 3.21
CA LEU A 100 -10.95 5.67 2.35
C LEU A 100 -9.54 5.74 1.81
N VAL A 101 -8.92 4.57 1.67
CA VAL A 101 -7.65 4.40 0.98
C VAL A 101 -7.78 3.33 -0.09
N VAL A 102 -7.11 3.55 -1.22
CA VAL A 102 -6.87 2.51 -2.23
C VAL A 102 -5.48 1.95 -1.98
N VAL A 103 -5.39 0.63 -1.91
CA VAL A 103 -4.13 -0.07 -1.70
C VAL A 103 -3.81 -1.01 -2.86
N GLU A 104 -2.53 -1.14 -3.17
CA GLU A 104 -2.00 -2.08 -4.14
C GLU A 104 -1.04 -3.08 -3.47
N PHE A 105 -1.15 -4.36 -3.84
CA PHE A 105 -0.28 -5.42 -3.31
C PHE A 105 1.02 -5.59 -4.12
N GLN A 106 1.02 -5.06 -5.35
CA GLN A 106 2.09 -5.04 -6.32
C GLN A 106 2.00 -3.71 -7.05
N GLU A 107 3.14 -3.11 -7.36
CA GLU A 107 3.21 -1.81 -8.04
C GLU A 107 2.55 -1.88 -9.43
N GLY A 108 1.63 -0.96 -9.71
CA GLY A 108 0.85 -0.95 -10.95
C GLY A 108 -0.21 -2.05 -11.02
N GLY A 109 -0.53 -2.67 -9.88
CA GLY A 109 -1.56 -3.69 -9.77
C GLY A 109 -2.98 -3.12 -9.63
N ASN A 110 -3.94 -4.00 -9.38
CA ASN A 110 -5.32 -3.56 -9.10
C ASN A 110 -5.39 -2.86 -7.73
N GLY A 111 -6.04 -1.70 -7.70
CA GLY A 111 -6.33 -0.97 -6.47
C GLY A 111 -7.54 -1.54 -5.73
N TYR A 112 -7.42 -1.72 -4.41
CA TYR A 112 -8.50 -2.21 -3.55
C TYR A 112 -8.84 -1.16 -2.48
N THR A 113 -10.13 -0.87 -2.32
CA THR A 113 -10.59 0.16 -1.38
C THR A 113 -10.77 -0.40 0.03
N TYR A 114 -10.25 0.31 1.03
CA TYR A 114 -10.40 0.01 2.46
C TYR A 114 -10.81 1.27 3.23
N ILE A 115 -11.56 1.08 4.31
CA ILE A 115 -11.81 2.12 5.31
C ILE A 115 -10.54 2.32 6.14
N CYS A 116 -10.16 3.58 6.36
CA CYS A 116 -8.94 3.96 7.05
C CYS A 116 -9.24 4.90 8.21
N ASP A 117 -9.29 4.36 9.42
CA ASP A 117 -9.59 5.15 10.62
C ASP A 117 -8.39 5.97 11.11
N ASP A 118 -7.16 5.59 10.74
CA ASP A 118 -5.95 6.31 11.14
C ASP A 118 -5.70 7.52 10.22
N PRO A 119 -5.85 8.77 10.72
CA PRO A 119 -5.66 9.95 9.90
C PRO A 119 -4.20 10.14 9.45
N ASN A 120 -3.24 9.50 10.13
CA ASN A 120 -1.80 9.62 9.85
C ASN A 120 -1.32 8.71 8.71
N ILE A 121 -2.20 7.89 8.14
CA ILE A 121 -1.89 7.12 6.94
C ILE A 121 -1.96 8.04 5.73
N HIS A 122 -0.87 8.10 4.96
CA HIS A 122 -0.73 8.91 3.76
C HIS A 122 -0.45 8.03 2.54
N ILE A 123 -0.59 8.62 1.36
CA ILE A 123 -0.14 8.00 0.11
C ILE A 123 1.35 7.67 0.23
N GLY A 124 1.73 6.48 -0.25
CA GLY A 124 3.07 5.93 -0.14
C GLY A 124 3.33 5.11 1.12
N HIS A 125 2.49 5.19 2.16
CA HIS A 125 2.65 4.34 3.34
C HIS A 125 2.32 2.88 3.02
N ALA A 126 3.10 1.98 3.59
CA ALA A 126 2.74 0.58 3.66
C ALA A 126 1.77 0.33 4.83
N VAL A 127 0.78 -0.53 4.59
CA VAL A 127 -0.27 -0.88 5.55
C VAL A 127 -0.49 -2.39 5.58
N ILE A 128 -1.05 -2.88 6.68
CA ILE A 128 -1.54 -4.25 6.80
C ILE A 128 -3.05 -4.24 6.69
N VAL A 129 -3.56 -5.04 5.75
CA VAL A 129 -4.99 -5.15 5.45
C VAL A 129 -5.44 -6.62 5.43
N PRO A 130 -6.69 -6.91 5.79
CA PRO A 130 -7.25 -8.26 5.75
C PRO A 130 -7.75 -8.61 4.33
N VAL A 131 -7.37 -9.78 3.81
CA VAL A 131 -7.73 -10.24 2.45
C VAL A 131 -8.50 -11.57 2.49
N GLY A 132 -9.47 -11.73 1.59
CA GLY A 132 -10.27 -12.96 1.48
C GLY A 132 -11.23 -13.22 2.64
N LYS A 133 -11.98 -14.33 2.62
CA LYS A 133 -12.99 -14.65 3.64
C LYS A 133 -12.36 -14.83 5.03
N GLU A 134 -11.16 -15.42 5.09
CA GLU A 134 -10.42 -15.69 6.33
C GLU A 134 -9.73 -14.47 6.95
N ASN A 135 -9.85 -13.28 6.34
CA ASN A 135 -9.18 -12.06 6.80
C ASN A 135 -7.66 -12.22 6.98
N THR A 136 -7.01 -12.97 6.08
CA THR A 136 -5.55 -13.13 6.11
C THR A 136 -4.86 -11.76 6.00
N GLU A 137 -3.99 -11.44 6.95
CA GLU A 137 -3.22 -10.20 6.93
C GLU A 137 -2.24 -10.18 5.76
N LYS A 138 -2.26 -9.10 4.97
CA LYS A 138 -1.30 -8.84 3.90
C LYS A 138 -0.82 -7.40 3.94
N ASN A 139 0.44 -7.21 3.54
CA ASN A 139 1.02 -5.88 3.35
C ASN A 139 0.60 -5.33 1.98
N ALA A 140 0.27 -4.05 1.93
CA ALA A 140 -0.06 -3.31 0.71
C ALA A 140 0.44 -1.86 0.80
N LEU A 141 0.61 -1.21 -0.34
CA LEU A 141 0.99 0.19 -0.45
C LEU A 141 -0.26 1.05 -0.67
N VAL A 142 -0.40 2.14 0.08
CA VAL A 142 -1.46 3.13 -0.14
C VAL A 142 -1.11 3.97 -1.38
N VAL A 143 -1.94 3.90 -2.42
CA VAL A 143 -1.74 4.63 -3.68
C VAL A 143 -2.68 5.82 -3.82
N GLN A 144 -3.82 5.79 -3.12
CA GLN A 144 -4.78 6.88 -3.13
C GLN A 144 -5.45 7.01 -1.77
N LYS A 145 -5.83 8.24 -1.42
CA LYS A 145 -6.63 8.57 -0.23
C LYS A 145 -7.74 9.52 -0.64
N TYR A 146 -8.96 9.27 -0.20
CA TYR A 146 -10.11 10.12 -0.49
C TYR A 146 -11.17 9.99 0.60
N HIS A 147 -12.14 10.90 0.55
CA HIS A 147 -13.29 10.92 1.44
C HIS A 147 -14.56 10.77 0.59
N ALA A 148 -15.53 10.00 1.07
CA ALA A 148 -16.81 9.81 0.39
C ALA A 148 -17.92 9.48 1.38
N LEU A 149 -19.15 9.89 1.08
CA LEU A 149 -20.33 9.39 1.79
C LEU A 149 -20.62 7.95 1.35
N PRO A 150 -21.22 7.11 2.20
CA PRO A 150 -21.54 5.72 1.87
C PRO A 150 -22.31 5.57 0.55
N LYS A 151 -23.22 6.50 0.25
CA LYS A 151 -24.02 6.51 -0.99
C LYS A 151 -23.23 6.78 -2.27
N ASP A 152 -22.05 7.39 -2.15
CA ASP A 152 -21.20 7.78 -3.29
C ASP A 152 -20.16 6.69 -3.64
N ILE A 153 -20.10 5.62 -2.84
CA ILE A 153 -19.18 4.50 -3.04
C ILE A 153 -19.84 3.48 -3.98
N THR A 154 -19.17 3.15 -5.07
CA THR A 154 -19.68 2.22 -6.10
C THR A 154 -19.73 0.77 -5.66
N PHE A 155 -18.95 0.39 -4.64
CA PHE A 155 -18.91 -0.94 -4.05
C PHE A 155 -19.68 -0.98 -2.72
N PRO A 156 -20.40 -2.07 -2.39
CA PRO A 156 -21.16 -2.17 -1.14
C PRO A 156 -20.31 -1.83 0.09
N VAL A 157 -20.68 -0.77 0.79
CA VAL A 157 -19.89 -0.19 1.89
C VAL A 157 -19.76 -1.17 3.06
N GLU A 158 -20.81 -1.95 3.31
CA GLU A 158 -20.85 -3.04 4.28
C GLU A 158 -19.85 -4.17 4.00
N LYS A 159 -19.36 -4.28 2.76
CA LYS A 159 -18.32 -5.25 2.40
C LYS A 159 -16.91 -4.64 2.46
N LEU A 160 -16.77 -3.33 2.64
CA LEU A 160 -15.47 -2.70 2.79
C LEU A 160 -14.82 -3.14 4.10
N LYS A 161 -13.57 -3.55 3.99
CA LYS A 161 -12.75 -3.90 5.13
C LYS A 161 -11.97 -2.70 5.63
N ARG A 162 -11.43 -2.80 6.83
CA ARG A 162 -10.64 -1.75 7.48
C ARG A 162 -9.16 -2.03 7.37
N VAL A 163 -8.36 -0.97 7.23
CA VAL A 163 -6.92 -1.04 7.46
C VAL A 163 -6.68 -1.43 8.92
N ILE A 164 -5.84 -2.45 9.14
CA ILE A 164 -5.56 -2.94 10.50
C ILE A 164 -4.56 -1.99 11.17
N ARG A 165 -3.46 -1.68 10.48
CA ARG A 165 -2.39 -0.79 10.97
C ARG A 165 -1.44 -0.40 9.85
N ARG A 166 -0.62 0.63 10.10
CA ARG A 166 0.56 0.92 9.30
C ARG A 166 1.57 -0.23 9.42
N TYR A 167 2.15 -0.64 8.29
CA TYR A 167 3.31 -1.52 8.25
C TYR A 167 4.58 -0.66 8.38
N SER A 168 5.52 -1.12 9.19
CA SER A 168 6.81 -0.49 9.39
C SER A 168 7.86 -1.57 9.56
N HIS A 169 8.94 -1.47 8.81
CA HIS A 169 10.13 -2.30 9.01
C HIS A 169 11.08 -1.69 10.07
N PHE A 170 10.88 -0.42 10.42
CA PHE A 170 11.67 0.28 11.43
C PHE A 170 11.39 -0.25 12.84
N ASP A 171 12.46 -0.71 13.52
CA ASP A 171 12.42 -1.05 14.95
C ASP A 171 13.02 0.07 15.81
N PRO A 172 12.17 0.83 16.56
CA PRO A 172 12.65 1.92 17.41
C PRO A 172 13.56 1.45 18.55
N ILE A 173 13.47 0.19 18.99
CA ILE A 173 14.29 -0.31 20.09
C ILE A 173 15.70 -0.58 19.59
N THR A 174 15.84 -1.32 18.49
CA THR A 174 17.13 -1.61 17.86
C THR A 174 17.83 -0.33 17.43
N SER A 175 17.12 0.58 16.74
CA SER A 175 17.66 1.87 16.30
C SER A 175 18.21 2.70 17.47
N LYS A 176 17.47 2.80 18.58
CA LYS A 176 17.96 3.48 19.81
C LYS A 176 19.19 2.80 20.43
N ASN A 177 19.28 1.47 20.36
CA ASN A 177 20.43 0.73 20.87
C ASN A 177 21.67 0.97 20.01
N VAL A 178 21.55 0.90 18.68
CA VAL A 178 22.61 1.20 17.71
C VAL A 178 23.14 2.60 17.95
N PHE A 179 22.26 3.60 17.99
CA PHE A 179 22.65 4.98 18.20
C PHE A 179 23.35 5.22 19.55
N ARG A 180 22.89 4.57 20.63
CA ARG A 180 23.57 4.61 21.94
C ARG A 180 25.01 4.08 21.87
N ASN A 181 25.28 3.10 21.01
CA ASN A 181 26.62 2.57 20.79
C ASN A 181 27.46 3.51 19.91
N LEU A 182 26.88 4.09 18.85
CA LEU A 182 27.57 5.06 17.99
C LEU A 182 28.07 6.28 18.76
N LYS A 183 27.28 6.77 19.73
CA LYS A 183 27.70 7.83 20.66
C LYS A 183 28.98 7.51 21.44
N LYS A 184 29.29 6.23 21.66
CA LYS A 184 30.50 5.78 22.36
C LYS A 184 31.66 5.51 21.40
N LEU A 185 31.37 5.12 20.16
CA LEU A 185 32.35 4.64 19.19
C LEU A 185 33.15 5.77 18.55
N GLY A 186 32.55 6.93 18.30
CA GLY A 186 33.32 7.98 17.64
C GLY A 186 32.64 9.32 17.47
N ARG A 187 33.17 10.08 16.51
CA ARG A 187 32.81 11.47 16.29
C ARG A 187 31.44 11.58 15.64
N ILE A 188 30.62 12.49 16.18
CA ILE A 188 29.33 12.88 15.61
C ILE A 188 29.50 14.24 14.95
N LEU A 189 29.05 14.37 13.71
CA LEU A 189 28.93 15.68 13.06
C LEU A 189 27.62 16.33 13.52
N ASP A 190 27.71 17.35 14.38
CA ASP A 190 26.53 18.13 14.80
C ASP A 190 26.29 19.31 13.87
N VAL A 191 25.49 19.09 12.82
CA VAL A 191 25.15 20.14 11.84
C VAL A 191 24.14 21.16 12.35
N CYS A 192 23.55 20.93 13.53
CA CYS A 192 22.72 21.93 14.20
C CYS A 192 23.57 23.01 14.90
N SER A 193 24.89 22.81 15.01
CA SER A 193 25.81 23.78 15.60
C SER A 193 26.16 24.88 14.61
N LYS A 194 26.23 26.14 15.08
CA LYS A 194 26.58 27.31 14.23
C LYS A 194 27.96 27.23 13.57
N ASN A 195 28.86 26.41 14.10
CA ASN A 195 30.23 26.22 13.59
C ASN A 195 30.40 24.86 12.91
N ALA A 196 29.31 24.19 12.53
CA ALA A 196 29.39 22.92 11.85
C ALA A 196 30.04 23.10 10.49
N ASN A 197 31.21 22.49 10.31
CA ASN A 197 31.85 22.39 9.02
C ASN A 197 32.40 20.97 8.88
N PRO A 198 31.84 20.14 7.97
CA PRO A 198 32.35 18.80 7.76
C PRO A 198 33.78 18.87 7.21
N ASN A 199 34.67 18.10 7.80
CA ASN A 199 36.02 17.91 7.29
C ASN A 199 36.07 16.59 6.52
N SER A 200 36.29 16.64 5.20
CA SER A 200 36.29 15.46 4.33
C SER A 200 37.41 14.45 4.65
N GLN A 201 38.47 14.88 5.36
CA GLN A 201 39.54 13.99 5.84
C GLN A 201 39.19 13.30 7.16
N GLN A 202 38.11 13.72 7.81
CA GLN A 202 37.68 13.19 9.09
C GLN A 202 36.61 12.12 8.92
N THR A 203 36.76 11.08 9.73
CA THR A 203 35.77 10.02 9.88
C THR A 203 34.74 10.37 10.96
N TYR A 204 33.48 10.11 10.64
CA TYR A 204 32.33 10.27 11.52
C TYR A 204 31.55 8.97 11.62
N TYR A 205 30.80 8.79 12.71
CA TYR A 205 29.94 7.63 12.93
C TYR A 205 28.46 7.98 12.93
N SER A 206 28.13 9.27 13.06
CA SER A 206 26.76 9.74 12.97
C SER A 206 26.70 11.22 12.61
N ILE A 207 25.59 11.64 12.02
CA ILE A 207 25.24 13.02 11.72
C ILE A 207 24.03 13.38 12.57
N LYS A 208 24.09 14.49 13.31
CA LYS A 208 22.95 15.04 14.02
C LYS A 208 22.37 16.20 13.24
N THR A 209 21.14 16.04 12.78
CA THR A 209 20.37 17.04 12.02
C THR A 209 19.16 17.54 12.83
N PRO A 210 18.42 18.54 12.34
CA PRO A 210 17.13 18.93 12.92
C PRO A 210 16.05 17.83 12.84
N LEU A 211 16.18 16.87 11.92
CA LEU A 211 15.24 15.75 11.74
C LEU A 211 15.49 14.63 12.76
N GLY A 212 16.76 14.39 13.08
CA GLY A 212 17.23 13.25 13.86
C GLY A 212 18.69 12.95 13.58
N TYR A 213 19.11 11.75 13.98
CA TYR A 213 20.45 11.23 13.76
C TYR A 213 20.48 10.26 12.58
N PHE A 214 21.53 10.36 11.76
CA PHE A 214 21.77 9.47 10.62
C PHE A 214 23.12 8.76 10.75
N TRP A 215 23.25 7.57 10.16
CA TRP A 215 24.50 6.81 10.07
C TRP A 215 24.45 5.81 8.91
N LEU A 216 25.60 5.23 8.56
CA LEU A 216 25.68 4.16 7.57
C LEU A 216 25.74 2.79 8.23
N GLU A 217 25.04 1.81 7.66
CA GLU A 217 25.20 0.40 7.98
C GLU A 217 25.58 -0.39 6.74
N LEU A 218 26.65 -1.19 6.83
CA LEU A 218 27.07 -2.15 5.83
C LEU A 218 26.67 -3.55 6.32
N ASN A 219 25.78 -4.23 5.59
CA ASN A 219 25.23 -5.52 5.96
C ASN A 219 24.66 -5.55 7.40
N GLY A 220 23.96 -4.48 7.80
CA GLY A 220 23.40 -4.31 9.15
C GLY A 220 24.43 -4.02 10.25
N VAL A 221 25.68 -3.69 9.89
CA VAL A 221 26.73 -3.29 10.85
C VAL A 221 27.06 -1.82 10.64
N PRO A 222 26.96 -0.97 11.69
CA PRO A 222 27.31 0.43 11.56
C PRO A 222 28.78 0.64 11.19
N ILE A 223 29.03 1.46 10.17
CA ILE A 223 30.37 1.75 9.66
C ILE A 223 30.72 3.24 9.72
N PRO A 224 32.01 3.57 9.80
CA PRO A 224 32.48 4.95 9.65
C PRO A 224 32.19 5.53 8.26
N MET A 225 31.94 6.84 8.22
CA MET A 225 31.68 7.60 7.00
C MET A 225 32.53 8.88 6.92
N LYS A 226 32.78 9.34 5.69
CA LYS A 226 33.30 10.66 5.36
C LYS A 226 32.16 11.53 4.90
N ILE A 227 32.20 12.81 5.27
CA ILE A 227 31.12 13.75 5.00
C ILE A 227 31.71 14.99 4.33
N THR A 228 31.06 15.44 3.26
CA THR A 228 31.38 16.68 2.56
C THR A 228 30.15 17.55 2.47
N GLN A 229 30.30 18.86 2.62
CA GLN A 229 29.20 19.81 2.43
C GLN A 229 28.97 20.02 0.93
N ILE A 230 27.72 19.86 0.48
CA ILE A 230 27.31 20.18 -0.90
C ILE A 230 27.04 21.69 -0.97
N GLN A 231 27.58 22.34 -2.01
CA GLN A 231 27.49 23.79 -2.21
C GLN A 231 26.90 24.07 -3.59
N VAL A 232 25.74 24.73 -3.63
CA VAL A 232 25.14 25.22 -4.87
C VAL A 232 25.28 26.74 -4.94
N LYS A 233 25.65 27.25 -6.11
CA LYS A 233 25.91 28.69 -6.32
C LYS A 233 24.63 29.50 -6.52
N ASP A 234 23.53 28.86 -6.90
CA ASP A 234 22.26 29.52 -7.18
C ASP A 234 21.55 29.93 -5.89
N LYS A 235 21.25 31.22 -5.75
CA LYS A 235 20.52 31.76 -4.60
C LYS A 235 19.03 31.45 -4.63
N LYS A 236 18.50 31.03 -5.79
CA LYS A 236 17.08 30.70 -5.95
C LYS A 236 16.71 29.42 -5.21
N TYR A 237 17.60 28.45 -5.18
CA TYR A 237 17.40 27.15 -4.57
C TYR A 237 18.28 27.07 -3.34
N GLN A 238 17.78 27.54 -2.20
CA GLN A 238 18.51 27.45 -0.93
C GLN A 238 17.89 26.38 -0.04
N VAL A 239 18.78 25.59 0.55
CA VAL A 239 18.48 24.62 1.60
C VAL A 239 19.20 25.01 2.87
N ASP A 240 18.73 24.53 4.02
CA ASP A 240 19.38 24.81 5.30
C ASP A 240 20.74 24.10 5.38
N SER A 241 20.83 22.90 4.81
CA SER A 241 22.09 22.20 4.57
C SER A 241 21.91 21.06 3.57
N ALA A 242 23.01 20.66 2.95
CA ALA A 242 23.12 19.50 2.09
C ALA A 242 24.49 18.83 2.29
N LEU A 243 24.48 17.51 2.45
CA LEU A 243 25.65 16.72 2.79
C LEU A 243 25.79 15.56 1.80
N TYR A 244 27.02 15.31 1.37
CA TYR A 244 27.39 14.08 0.68
C TYR A 244 28.07 13.14 1.67
N ILE A 245 27.58 11.90 1.74
CA ILE A 245 27.92 10.91 2.76
C ILE A 245 28.48 9.69 2.05
N LYS A 246 29.78 9.40 2.26
CA LYS A 246 30.46 8.25 1.66
C LYS A 246 30.95 7.31 2.75
N PRO A 247 30.87 5.97 2.61
CA PRO A 247 31.57 5.06 3.51
C PRO A 247 33.07 5.40 3.55
N SER A 248 33.67 5.40 4.75
CA SER A 248 35.09 5.70 4.88
C SER A 248 35.96 4.56 4.34
N GLU A 249 35.46 3.33 4.43
CA GLU A 249 36.04 2.10 3.90
C GLU A 249 34.89 1.08 3.74
N ILE A 250 34.92 0.28 2.68
CA ILE A 250 34.05 -0.88 2.51
C ILE A 250 34.90 -2.13 2.74
N ASN A 251 34.72 -2.76 3.91
CA ASN A 251 35.47 -3.95 4.30
C ASN A 251 34.49 -5.07 4.65
N CYS A 252 34.14 -5.86 3.64
CA CYS A 252 33.28 -7.02 3.78
C CYS A 252 33.77 -8.16 2.89
N ARG A 253 33.61 -9.41 3.35
CA ARG A 253 33.88 -10.60 2.52
C ARG A 253 32.87 -10.76 1.38
N ARG A 254 31.63 -10.33 1.62
CA ARG A 254 30.52 -10.32 0.69
C ARG A 254 29.67 -9.10 0.98
N PHE A 255 29.38 -8.34 -0.06
CA PHE A 255 28.45 -7.22 -0.01
C PHE A 255 27.02 -7.76 -0.11
N TYR A 256 26.11 -7.24 0.71
CA TYR A 256 24.67 -7.53 0.62
C TYR A 256 23.90 -6.22 0.51
N GLU A 257 24.17 -5.27 1.40
CA GLU A 257 23.53 -3.96 1.35
C GLU A 257 24.37 -2.89 2.06
N LEU A 258 24.27 -1.65 1.56
CA LEU A 258 24.72 -0.45 2.27
C LEU A 258 23.53 0.52 2.40
N GLU A 259 23.23 0.91 3.62
CA GLU A 259 22.04 1.72 3.96
C GLU A 259 22.42 3.03 4.66
N LEU A 260 21.64 4.08 4.38
CA LEU A 260 21.59 5.28 5.22
C LEU A 260 20.44 5.14 6.23
N CYS A 261 20.79 4.82 7.47
CA CYS A 261 19.84 4.61 8.56
C CYS A 261 19.59 5.90 9.35
N ALA A 262 18.46 5.94 10.07
CA ALA A 262 18.10 7.04 10.96
C ALA A 262 17.54 6.56 12.31
N ASP A 263 17.53 7.45 13.31
CA ASP A 263 16.95 7.18 14.64
C ASP A 263 15.43 7.34 14.69
N PHE A 264 14.81 7.54 13.53
CA PHE A 264 13.37 7.64 13.31
C PHE A 264 12.96 6.89 12.05
N ASP A 265 11.67 6.63 11.92
CA ASP A 265 11.09 5.96 10.76
C ASP A 265 10.94 6.94 9.60
N ILE A 266 11.83 6.86 8.62
CA ILE A 266 11.78 7.71 7.41
C ILE A 266 10.50 7.43 6.62
N ASP A 267 10.10 6.16 6.50
CA ASP A 267 8.90 5.76 5.74
C ASP A 267 7.58 6.12 6.44
N ALA A 268 7.63 6.54 7.71
CA ALA A 268 6.49 7.18 8.39
C ALA A 268 6.33 8.67 8.00
N SER A 269 7.34 9.27 7.37
CA SER A 269 7.28 10.65 6.89
C SER A 269 6.43 10.75 5.64
N ARG A 270 5.76 11.88 5.43
CA ARG A 270 4.91 12.06 4.25
C ARG A 270 5.79 12.20 3.01
N TRP A 271 5.76 11.20 2.14
CA TRP A 271 6.42 11.25 0.83
C TRP A 271 5.90 12.43 -0.01
N ILE A 272 6.79 13.04 -0.79
CA ILE A 272 6.49 14.21 -1.65
C ILE A 272 6.69 13.86 -3.11
N ASN A 273 7.92 13.55 -3.51
CA ASN A 273 8.28 13.30 -4.90
C ASN A 273 9.53 12.41 -5.02
N VAL A 274 9.69 11.81 -6.19
CA VAL A 274 10.93 11.13 -6.61
C VAL A 274 11.99 12.18 -6.93
N LEU A 275 13.25 11.83 -6.65
CA LEU A 275 14.45 12.56 -7.08
C LEU A 275 15.22 11.62 -8.01
N SER A 276 15.47 12.03 -9.24
CA SER A 276 16.22 11.19 -10.18
C SER A 276 16.88 12.01 -11.28
N ASP A 277 18.14 11.69 -11.59
CA ASP A 277 18.87 12.15 -12.77
C ASP A 277 19.67 10.97 -13.36
N GLU A 278 20.55 11.21 -14.33
CA GLU A 278 21.24 10.18 -15.13
C GLU A 278 21.89 9.05 -14.30
N ASN A 279 22.45 9.37 -13.13
CA ASN A 279 23.16 8.41 -12.28
C ASN A 279 22.85 8.62 -10.79
N VAL A 280 21.62 9.07 -10.47
CA VAL A 280 21.23 9.35 -9.09
C VAL A 280 19.76 9.03 -8.92
N TRP A 281 19.42 8.32 -7.84
CA TRP A 281 18.04 8.00 -7.50
C TRP A 281 17.73 8.20 -6.02
N GLY A 282 16.52 8.66 -5.72
CA GLY A 282 16.03 8.81 -4.37
C GLY A 282 14.66 9.47 -4.28
N ASN A 283 14.36 10.03 -3.11
CA ASN A 283 13.03 10.55 -2.81
C ASN A 283 13.10 11.75 -1.85
N THR A 284 11.99 12.49 -1.80
CA THR A 284 11.76 13.58 -0.83
C THR A 284 10.59 13.26 0.10
N TRP A 285 10.72 13.74 1.34
CA TRP A 285 9.72 13.61 2.38
C TRP A 285 9.50 14.92 3.13
N LYS A 286 8.36 15.00 3.80
CA LYS A 286 8.01 16.02 4.79
C LYS A 286 7.88 15.39 6.17
N LEU A 287 8.59 15.97 7.13
CA LEU A 287 8.50 15.61 8.55
C LEU A 287 8.60 16.86 9.41
N ASN A 288 7.66 17.03 10.35
CA ASN A 288 7.68 18.11 11.35
C ASN A 288 7.90 19.53 10.78
N GLY A 289 7.32 19.81 9.60
CA GLY A 289 7.46 21.11 8.93
C GLY A 289 8.79 21.32 8.19
N LEU A 290 9.64 20.31 8.13
CA LEU A 290 10.83 20.25 7.30
C LEU A 290 10.56 19.40 6.06
N GLN A 291 11.17 19.78 4.94
CA GLN A 291 11.32 18.96 3.76
C GLN A 291 12.75 18.43 3.73
N PHE A 292 12.93 17.16 3.39
CA PHE A 292 14.24 16.57 3.22
C PHE A 292 14.28 15.58 2.06
N GLY A 293 15.44 15.41 1.45
CA GLY A 293 15.68 14.47 0.37
C GLY A 293 16.85 13.57 0.69
N ILE A 294 16.74 12.32 0.26
CA ILE A 294 17.80 11.33 0.30
C ILE A 294 17.92 10.74 -1.10
N THR A 295 19.11 10.79 -1.66
CA THR A 295 19.47 10.11 -2.91
C THR A 295 20.72 9.28 -2.72
N ALA A 296 20.92 8.31 -3.61
CA ALA A 296 22.15 7.55 -3.75
C ALA A 296 22.64 7.66 -5.20
N GLY A 297 23.95 7.83 -5.38
CA GLY A 297 24.57 7.85 -6.70
C GLY A 297 24.79 6.45 -7.25
N GLU A 298 24.56 6.28 -8.54
CA GLU A 298 24.70 5.03 -9.29
C GLU A 298 25.92 5.10 -10.21
N SER A 299 26.45 3.94 -10.59
CA SER A 299 27.47 3.88 -11.63
C SER A 299 26.83 4.11 -13.01
N PRO A 300 27.60 4.63 -13.97
CA PRO A 300 27.11 4.79 -15.34
C PRO A 300 27.05 3.47 -16.13
N GLU A 301 27.49 2.35 -15.55
CA GLU A 301 27.64 1.07 -16.27
C GLU A 301 26.66 -0.01 -15.84
N PHE A 302 26.22 0.00 -14.58
CA PHE A 302 25.36 -1.04 -14.03
C PHE A 302 23.99 -0.50 -13.67
N GLU A 303 22.95 -1.24 -14.04
CA GLU A 303 21.57 -0.96 -13.64
C GLU A 303 21.25 -1.67 -12.31
N ASP A 304 20.25 -1.17 -11.57
CA ASP A 304 19.72 -1.76 -10.34
C ASP A 304 20.72 -1.88 -9.16
N GLU A 305 21.81 -1.11 -9.16
CA GLU A 305 22.75 -1.04 -8.03
C GLU A 305 22.12 -0.39 -6.80
N VAL A 306 21.30 0.64 -7.04
CA VAL A 306 20.51 1.32 -6.02
C VAL A 306 19.06 0.88 -6.16
N VAL A 307 18.50 0.42 -5.04
CA VAL A 307 17.11 -0.03 -4.97
C VAL A 307 16.43 0.53 -3.74
N ALA A 308 15.13 0.33 -3.63
CA ALA A 308 14.43 0.43 -2.37
C ALA A 308 13.80 -0.92 -1.99
N ARG A 309 13.68 -1.16 -0.68
CA ARG A 309 12.95 -2.33 -0.19
C ARG A 309 11.49 -2.22 -0.62
N LYS A 310 10.83 -3.37 -0.81
CA LYS A 310 9.43 -3.45 -1.29
C LYS A 310 8.43 -2.46 -0.65
N TYR A 311 8.61 -2.12 0.62
CA TYR A 311 7.71 -1.23 1.38
C TYR A 311 8.45 -0.01 1.96
N SER A 312 9.59 0.33 1.38
CA SER A 312 10.38 1.50 1.72
C SER A 312 10.61 2.34 0.47
N ARG A 313 10.84 3.64 0.63
CA ARG A 313 11.28 4.53 -0.45
C ARG A 313 12.69 5.07 -0.21
N VAL A 314 13.36 4.61 0.85
CA VAL A 314 14.73 5.01 1.15
C VAL A 314 15.67 4.23 0.22
N PRO A 315 16.54 4.92 -0.54
CA PRO A 315 17.52 4.25 -1.39
C PRO A 315 18.55 3.50 -0.53
N LEU A 316 18.98 2.34 -1.03
CA LEU A 316 20.11 1.57 -0.52
C LEU A 316 20.88 0.97 -1.68
N TYR A 317 22.16 0.67 -1.48
CA TYR A 317 22.95 -0.10 -2.44
C TYR A 317 22.73 -1.58 -2.20
N TYR A 318 22.43 -2.35 -3.24
CA TYR A 318 22.34 -3.81 -3.21
C TYR A 318 23.50 -4.50 -3.94
N ASP A 319 24.17 -3.76 -4.83
CA ASP A 319 25.44 -4.15 -5.44
C ASP A 319 26.49 -3.06 -5.22
N TRP A 320 27.77 -3.44 -5.30
CA TRP A 320 28.88 -2.52 -5.08
C TRP A 320 30.10 -2.90 -5.92
N HIS A 321 30.46 -2.00 -6.84
CA HIS A 321 31.60 -2.14 -7.73
C HIS A 321 32.73 -1.18 -7.31
N PRO A 322 33.84 -1.69 -6.73
CA PRO A 322 34.92 -0.84 -6.23
C PRO A 322 35.51 0.15 -7.25
N GLU A 323 35.49 -0.19 -8.54
CA GLU A 323 35.92 0.67 -9.64
C GLU A 323 35.06 1.93 -9.82
N PHE A 324 33.81 1.92 -9.34
CA PHE A 324 32.88 3.05 -9.37
C PHE A 324 32.70 3.71 -8.01
N GLU A 325 33.58 3.46 -7.04
CA GLU A 325 33.43 3.96 -5.68
C GLU A 325 33.25 5.49 -5.61
N ASP A 326 33.77 6.24 -6.58
CA ASP A 326 33.65 7.70 -6.64
C ASP A 326 32.25 8.21 -7.01
N TYR A 327 31.42 7.37 -7.64
CA TYR A 327 30.01 7.66 -7.91
C TYR A 327 29.12 7.35 -6.70
N TYR A 328 29.56 6.44 -5.82
CA TYR A 328 28.75 5.99 -4.71
C TYR A 328 28.81 6.89 -3.47
N GLY A 329 27.66 7.01 -2.83
CA GLY A 329 27.42 7.79 -1.64
C GLY A 329 25.98 8.27 -1.60
N PHE A 330 25.56 8.73 -0.42
CA PHE A 330 24.23 9.29 -0.22
C PHE A 330 24.30 10.81 -0.17
N SER A 331 23.38 11.49 -0.84
CA SER A 331 23.14 12.91 -0.60
C SER A 331 21.95 13.07 0.35
N LEU A 332 22.13 13.90 1.39
CA LEU A 332 21.10 14.26 2.35
C LEU A 332 20.97 15.78 2.40
N ALA A 333 19.81 16.30 2.02
CA ALA A 333 19.51 17.73 2.08
C ALA A 333 18.20 17.98 2.84
N TRP A 334 18.09 19.14 3.51
CA TRP A 334 16.86 19.55 4.16
C TRP A 334 16.68 21.06 4.21
N LYS A 335 15.42 21.47 4.30
CA LYS A 335 15.01 22.87 4.52
C LYS A 335 13.66 22.93 5.21
N LYS A 336 13.25 24.12 5.62
CA LYS A 336 11.86 24.38 5.98
C LYS A 336 10.94 24.08 4.78
N TYR A 337 9.87 23.33 5.02
CA TYR A 337 8.89 22.99 4.00
C TYR A 337 8.13 24.25 3.54
N GLU A 338 8.06 24.45 2.23
CA GLU A 338 7.32 25.54 1.58
C GLU A 338 6.14 25.01 0.75
N SER A 339 6.41 24.10 -0.19
CA SER A 339 5.39 23.50 -1.06
C SER A 339 5.90 22.20 -1.69
N ASP A 340 4.99 21.35 -2.19
CA ASP A 340 5.35 20.12 -2.91
C ASP A 340 6.01 20.39 -4.27
N SER A 341 5.82 21.59 -4.81
CA SER A 341 6.45 22.06 -6.05
C SER A 341 7.84 22.68 -5.85
N ASP A 342 8.34 22.73 -4.62
CA ASP A 342 9.66 23.29 -4.33
C ASP A 342 10.78 22.32 -4.73
N LEU A 343 11.50 22.69 -5.78
CA LEU A 343 12.62 21.93 -6.35
C LEU A 343 13.94 22.18 -5.62
N SER A 344 13.98 22.98 -4.54
CA SER A 344 15.25 23.37 -3.91
C SER A 344 16.08 22.18 -3.46
N ILE A 345 15.45 21.09 -3.00
CA ILE A 345 16.17 19.87 -2.59
C ILE A 345 16.83 19.18 -3.80
N ASP A 346 16.12 19.13 -4.93
CA ASP A 346 16.55 18.49 -6.18
C ASP A 346 17.97 18.93 -6.58
N PHE A 347 18.18 20.24 -6.69
CA PHE A 347 19.48 20.85 -7.06
C PHE A 347 20.67 20.52 -6.15
N TYR A 348 20.45 19.94 -4.97
CA TYR A 348 21.52 19.53 -4.05
C TYR A 348 21.69 18.02 -3.95
N THR A 349 20.74 17.25 -4.46
CA THR A 349 20.70 15.81 -4.27
C THR A 349 20.78 15.03 -5.56
N THR A 350 20.43 15.62 -6.71
CA THR A 350 20.54 15.02 -8.04
C THR A 350 21.74 15.52 -8.81
#